data_AF-A0A8H3HP66-F1
#
_entry.id   AF-A0A8H3HP66-F1
#
_cell.length_a   1.000
_cell.length_b   1.000
_cell.length_c   1.000
_cell.angle_alpha   90.00
_cell.angle_beta   90.00
_cell.angle_gamma   90.00
#
_symmetry.space_group_name_H-M   'P 1'
#
loop_
_entity.id
_entity.type
_entity.pdbx_description
1 polymer ?
#
loop_
_entity_poly.entity_id
_entity_poly.type
_entity_poly.pdbx_seq_one_letter_code
_entity_poly.pdbx_strand_id
1 'polypeptide(L)'
;MSYLDLMLALNIGILPIMLNFLCHLAEAQPGAEGSYSLLVERTLERVCDTLTLETERDDFEARFGYAQTIFSYLAVLFEHMQNAQTYSRGQAGQRAVLGVLKALKQLGILDLIGKMFLMFKPALDGRVGHKVLSAFLMRVVSTIVRKISTIAPRHIIDPTFGYYALEWVKFHDHLIYLTHMGSTTPDPQIAHWKSCSYLWREIAETLGMSGQIGIILSSPICCSYARCPNPKTRCRTDVFICGACYGAIYCSAYCQVRDWEHDRKIESHRQACKLSIEL
;
A
#
# COMPACT_ATOMS: atom_id res chain seq x y z
N MET A 1 19.61 20.17 -15.27
CA MET A 1 18.62 19.20 -15.75
C MET A 1 19.40 17.97 -16.20
N SER A 2 19.30 16.87 -15.46
CA SER A 2 20.04 15.64 -15.78
C SER A 2 19.43 14.97 -17.03
N TYR A 3 20.21 14.13 -17.71
CA TYR A 3 19.70 13.32 -18.83
C TYR A 3 18.49 12.47 -18.41
N LEU A 4 18.46 12.03 -17.14
CA LEU A 4 17.36 11.30 -16.54
C LEU A 4 16.10 12.16 -16.40
N ASP A 5 16.22 13.44 -16.03
CA ASP A 5 15.09 14.37 -15.97
C ASP A 5 14.48 14.62 -17.36
N LEU A 6 15.32 14.73 -18.39
CA LEU A 6 14.86 14.89 -19.78
C LEU A 6 14.15 13.63 -20.29
N MET A 7 14.64 12.44 -19.92
CA MET A 7 14.01 11.18 -20.31
C MET A 7 12.68 10.95 -19.57
N LEU A 8 12.59 11.30 -18.29
CA LEU A 8 11.36 11.17 -17.50
C LEU A 8 10.27 12.20 -17.86
N ALA A 9 10.64 13.28 -18.56
CA ALA A 9 9.70 14.24 -19.13
C ALA A 9 8.99 13.71 -20.40
N LEU A 10 9.41 12.56 -20.95
CA LEU A 10 8.84 11.99 -22.15
C LEU A 10 7.53 11.22 -21.88
N ASN A 11 6.76 11.01 -22.94
CA ASN A 11 5.40 10.46 -22.95
C ASN A 11 5.26 9.12 -22.17
N ILE A 12 4.09 8.89 -21.58
CA ILE A 12 3.68 7.72 -20.78
C ILE A 12 4.09 6.38 -21.44
N GLY A 13 4.04 6.30 -22.77
CA GLY A 13 4.44 5.11 -23.54
C GLY A 13 5.93 4.78 -23.55
N ILE A 14 6.82 5.70 -23.16
CA ILE A 14 8.29 5.51 -23.20
C ILE A 14 8.83 4.95 -21.89
N LEU A 15 8.10 5.09 -20.78
CA LEU A 15 8.52 4.59 -19.46
C LEU A 15 8.85 3.07 -19.45
N PRO A 16 8.03 2.20 -20.07
CA PRO A 16 8.38 0.80 -20.33
C PRO A 16 9.75 0.58 -20.97
N ILE A 17 10.04 1.35 -22.02
CA ILE A 17 11.27 1.27 -22.80
C ILE A 17 12.45 1.73 -21.95
N MET A 18 12.27 2.79 -21.14
CA MET A 18 13.28 3.30 -20.23
C MET A 18 13.59 2.31 -19.11
N LEU A 19 12.58 1.69 -18.49
CA LEU A 19 12.78 0.67 -17.47
C LEU A 19 13.57 -0.52 -18.05
N ASN A 20 13.21 -0.96 -19.26
CA ASN A 20 13.94 -2.03 -19.95
C ASN A 20 15.38 -1.63 -20.31
N PHE A 21 15.59 -0.42 -20.85
CA PHE A 21 16.91 0.10 -21.16
C PHE A 21 17.80 0.21 -19.92
N LEU A 22 17.25 0.69 -18.79
CA LEU A 22 18.00 0.83 -17.55
C LEU A 22 18.35 -0.52 -16.92
N CYS A 23 17.50 -1.54 -17.09
CA CYS A 23 17.86 -2.92 -16.72
C CYS A 23 19.11 -3.38 -17.49
N HIS A 24 19.14 -3.18 -18.81
CA HIS A 24 20.31 -3.51 -19.63
C HIS A 24 21.53 -2.64 -19.33
N LEU A 25 21.33 -1.35 -19.05
CA LEU A 25 22.43 -0.43 -18.73
C LEU A 25 23.09 -0.83 -17.41
N ALA A 26 22.31 -1.21 -16.41
CA ALA A 26 22.84 -1.64 -15.14
C ALA A 26 23.61 -2.97 -15.20
N GLU A 27 23.24 -3.87 -16.11
CA GLU A 27 24.04 -5.07 -16.40
C GLU A 27 25.37 -4.70 -17.06
N ALA A 28 25.39 -3.66 -17.90
CA ALA A 28 26.57 -3.26 -18.65
C ALA A 28 27.52 -2.32 -17.89
N GLN A 29 27.02 -1.53 -16.91
CA GLN A 29 27.78 -0.48 -16.24
C GLN A 29 27.60 -0.50 -14.71
N PRO A 30 28.61 -0.98 -13.95
CA PRO A 30 28.65 -0.80 -12.50
C PRO A 30 28.58 0.69 -12.12
N GLY A 31 27.75 1.03 -11.14
CA GLY A 31 27.53 2.41 -10.68
C GLY A 31 26.19 3.02 -11.08
N ALA A 32 25.46 2.39 -12.01
CA ALA A 32 24.12 2.84 -12.41
C ALA A 32 23.06 2.67 -11.31
N GLU A 33 23.35 1.89 -10.26
CA GLU A 33 22.40 1.54 -9.19
C GLU A 33 21.91 2.75 -8.40
N GLY A 34 22.69 3.85 -8.38
CA GLY A 34 22.28 5.11 -7.76
C GLY A 34 20.99 5.69 -8.35
N SER A 35 20.65 5.33 -9.60
CA SER A 35 19.47 5.85 -10.31
C SER A 35 18.19 5.08 -10.02
N TYR A 36 18.25 3.87 -9.42
CA TYR A 36 17.08 3.01 -9.25
C TYR A 36 16.01 3.64 -8.37
N SER A 37 16.40 4.26 -7.26
CA SER A 37 15.46 4.90 -6.32
C SER A 37 14.66 6.00 -7.00
N LEU A 38 15.33 6.91 -7.70
CA LEU A 38 14.72 8.02 -8.43
C LEU A 38 13.82 7.52 -9.57
N LEU A 39 14.22 6.46 -10.27
CA LEU A 39 13.39 5.85 -11.32
C LEU A 39 12.10 5.26 -10.75
N VAL A 40 12.19 4.50 -9.67
CA VAL A 40 11.02 3.93 -8.98
C VAL A 40 10.11 5.04 -8.48
N GLU A 41 10.70 6.07 -7.86
CA GLU A 41 9.97 7.23 -7.34
C GLU A 41 9.14 7.89 -8.45
N ARG A 42 9.80 8.33 -9.52
CA ARG A 42 9.17 9.01 -10.66
C ARG A 42 8.14 8.15 -11.37
N THR A 43 8.42 6.85 -11.47
CA THR A 43 7.50 5.88 -12.07
C THR A 43 6.22 5.76 -11.27
N LEU A 44 6.33 5.65 -9.95
CA LEU A 44 5.17 5.52 -9.07
C LEU A 44 4.38 6.83 -8.95
N GLU A 45 5.05 7.99 -8.90
CA GLU A 45 4.39 9.30 -9.00
C GLU A 45 3.51 9.36 -10.25
N ARG A 46 4.05 8.95 -11.39
CA ARG A 46 3.30 8.96 -12.66
C ARG A 46 2.10 8.02 -12.66
N VAL A 47 2.23 6.84 -12.07
CA VAL A 47 1.10 5.91 -11.92
C VAL A 47 0.04 6.51 -11.00
N CYS A 48 0.44 7.09 -9.88
CA CYS A 48 -0.47 7.78 -8.97
C CYS A 48 -1.23 8.90 -9.69
N ASP A 49 -0.52 9.80 -10.37
CA ASP A 49 -1.13 10.91 -11.13
C ASP A 49 -2.15 10.36 -12.13
N THR A 50 -1.74 9.36 -12.92
CA THR A 50 -2.58 8.74 -13.96
C THR A 50 -3.87 8.15 -13.37
N LEU A 51 -3.76 7.44 -12.23
CA LEU A 51 -4.92 6.84 -11.58
C LEU A 51 -5.82 7.87 -10.88
N THR A 52 -5.30 9.05 -10.52
CA THR A 52 -6.09 10.12 -9.88
C THR A 52 -6.85 11.04 -10.84
N LEU A 53 -6.55 11.02 -12.14
CA LEU A 53 -7.27 11.84 -13.11
C LEU A 53 -8.77 11.49 -13.13
N GLU A 54 -9.63 12.49 -12.93
CA GLU A 54 -11.08 12.36 -13.08
C GLU A 54 -11.40 12.35 -14.57
N THR A 55 -11.70 11.18 -15.14
CA THR A 55 -12.04 11.04 -16.57
C THR A 55 -13.16 10.03 -16.79
N GLU A 56 -13.72 10.03 -18.00
CA GLU A 56 -14.80 9.13 -18.44
C GLU A 56 -14.41 7.65 -18.35
N ARG A 57 -15.44 6.77 -18.35
CA ARG A 57 -15.31 5.33 -18.12
C ARG A 57 -14.39 4.62 -19.11
N ASP A 58 -14.36 5.04 -20.38
CA ASP A 58 -13.56 4.38 -21.42
C ASP A 58 -12.05 4.65 -21.26
N ASP A 59 -11.66 5.73 -20.59
CA ASP A 59 -10.27 6.03 -20.26
C ASP A 59 -9.79 5.26 -19.01
N PHE A 60 -10.71 4.66 -18.24
CA PHE A 60 -10.35 3.88 -17.04
C PHE A 60 -9.56 2.61 -17.38
N GLU A 61 -10.02 1.81 -18.35
CA GLU A 61 -9.38 0.54 -18.70
C GLU A 61 -7.96 0.75 -19.22
N ALA A 62 -7.75 1.82 -20.01
CA ALA A 62 -6.44 2.20 -20.52
C ALA A 62 -5.47 2.59 -19.38
N ARG A 63 -5.92 3.45 -18.45
CA ARG A 63 -5.13 3.89 -17.30
C ARG A 63 -4.81 2.74 -16.33
N PHE A 64 -5.78 1.86 -16.12
CA PHE A 64 -5.59 0.66 -15.30
C PHE A 64 -4.61 -0.31 -15.95
N GLY A 65 -4.75 -0.56 -17.26
CA GLY A 65 -3.80 -1.35 -18.03
C GLY A 65 -2.38 -0.78 -17.98
N TYR A 66 -2.25 0.55 -18.08
CA TYR A 66 -0.97 1.24 -17.91
C TYR A 66 -0.33 0.96 -16.54
N ALA A 67 -1.09 1.11 -15.45
CA ALA A 67 -0.59 0.84 -14.11
C ALA A 67 -0.11 -0.62 -13.94
N GLN A 68 -0.85 -1.59 -14.50
CA GLN A 68 -0.46 -3.01 -14.49
C GLN A 68 0.84 -3.26 -15.27
N THR A 69 0.98 -2.61 -16.43
CA THR A 69 2.19 -2.67 -17.24
C THR A 69 3.39 -2.11 -16.47
N ILE A 70 3.24 -0.95 -15.83
CA ILE A 70 4.30 -0.36 -15.01
C ILE A 70 4.72 -1.28 -13.86
N PHE A 71 3.76 -1.86 -13.14
CA PHE A 71 4.07 -2.80 -12.05
C PHE A 71 4.82 -4.03 -12.55
N SER A 72 4.52 -4.51 -13.76
CA SER A 72 5.25 -5.61 -14.39
C SER A 72 6.71 -5.23 -14.67
N TYR A 73 6.97 -4.01 -15.14
CA TYR A 73 8.35 -3.51 -15.33
C TYR A 73 9.09 -3.28 -14.03
N LEU A 74 8.42 -2.77 -12.98
CA LEU A 74 9.02 -2.67 -11.65
C LEU A 74 9.42 -4.05 -11.10
N ALA A 75 8.61 -5.08 -11.34
CA ALA A 75 8.96 -6.44 -10.94
C ALA A 75 10.22 -6.96 -11.65
N VAL A 76 10.39 -6.66 -12.93
CA VAL A 76 11.62 -6.98 -13.69
C VAL A 76 12.81 -6.21 -13.12
N LEU A 77 12.68 -4.91 -12.85
CA LEU A 77 13.73 -4.11 -12.23
C LEU A 77 14.17 -4.71 -10.88
N PHE A 78 13.23 -5.11 -10.03
CA PHE A 78 13.54 -5.73 -8.74
C PHE A 78 14.24 -7.08 -8.89
N GLU A 79 13.91 -7.86 -9.91
CA GLU A 79 14.63 -9.09 -10.25
C GLU A 79 16.10 -8.81 -10.64
N HIS A 80 16.35 -7.80 -11.46
CA HIS A 80 17.73 -7.38 -11.77
C HIS A 80 18.47 -6.91 -10.52
N MET A 81 17.82 -6.15 -9.63
CA MET A 81 18.42 -5.72 -8.36
C MET A 81 18.78 -6.92 -7.46
N GLN A 82 17.90 -7.91 -7.36
CA GLN A 82 18.15 -9.15 -6.61
C GLN A 82 19.35 -9.92 -7.18
N ASN A 83 19.42 -10.06 -8.50
CA ASN A 83 20.54 -10.72 -9.17
C ASN A 83 21.83 -9.94 -8.93
N ALA A 84 21.82 -8.62 -9.09
CA ALA A 84 22.97 -7.75 -8.85
C ALA A 84 23.52 -7.86 -7.42
N GLN A 85 22.65 -7.98 -6.40
CA GLN A 85 23.08 -8.22 -5.02
C GLN A 85 23.78 -9.57 -4.82
N THR A 86 23.36 -10.59 -5.56
CA THR A 86 23.93 -11.93 -5.46
C THR A 86 25.36 -11.97 -6.01
N TYR A 87 25.62 -11.23 -7.08
CA TYR A 87 26.94 -11.16 -7.73
C TYR A 87 27.85 -10.08 -7.13
N SER A 88 27.28 -8.95 -6.70
CA SER A 88 28.02 -7.78 -6.21
C SER A 88 27.64 -7.49 -4.77
N ARG A 89 28.37 -8.06 -3.80
CA ARG A 89 28.27 -7.70 -2.36
C ARG A 89 28.85 -6.31 -2.05
N GLY A 90 28.55 -5.33 -2.89
CA GLY A 90 29.04 -3.95 -2.76
C GLY A 90 28.07 -3.08 -1.95
N GLN A 91 28.62 -2.13 -1.19
CA GLN A 91 27.84 -1.10 -0.47
C GLN A 91 26.92 -0.28 -1.39
N ALA A 92 27.22 -0.18 -2.70
CA ALA A 92 26.40 0.52 -3.67
C ALA A 92 25.03 -0.15 -3.88
N GLY A 93 25.00 -1.47 -4.08
CA GLY A 93 23.76 -2.22 -4.28
C GLY A 93 22.84 -2.20 -3.05
N GLN A 94 23.43 -2.28 -1.84
CA GLN A 94 22.67 -2.14 -0.60
C GLN A 94 22.04 -0.74 -0.46
N ARG A 95 22.80 0.32 -0.75
CA ARG A 95 22.28 1.70 -0.74
C ARG A 95 21.16 1.88 -1.76
N ALA A 96 21.28 1.31 -2.95
CA ALA A 96 20.26 1.39 -3.98
C ALA A 96 18.95 0.70 -3.54
N VAL A 97 19.03 -0.49 -2.95
CA VAL A 97 17.86 -1.19 -2.40
C VAL A 97 17.19 -0.41 -1.28
N LEU A 98 17.96 0.14 -0.34
CA LEU A 98 17.41 0.98 0.72
C LEU A 98 16.71 2.23 0.15
N GLY A 99 17.30 2.84 -0.89
CA GLY A 99 16.68 3.96 -1.61
C GLY A 99 15.35 3.57 -2.27
N VAL A 100 15.29 2.41 -2.93
CA VAL A 100 14.05 1.90 -3.54
C VAL A 100 12.98 1.61 -2.48
N LEU A 101 13.33 0.91 -1.39
CA LEU A 101 12.39 0.64 -0.30
C LEU A 101 11.85 1.93 0.32
N LYS A 102 12.70 2.95 0.48
CA LYS A 102 12.29 4.28 0.95
C LYS A 102 11.31 4.94 -0.03
N ALA A 103 11.57 4.89 -1.34
CA ALA A 103 10.67 5.44 -2.35
C ALA A 103 9.29 4.74 -2.35
N LEU A 104 9.28 3.39 -2.30
CA LEU A 104 8.06 2.60 -2.19
C LEU A 104 7.21 2.98 -0.97
N LYS A 105 7.89 3.19 0.17
CA LYS A 105 7.27 3.65 1.42
C LYS A 105 6.68 5.06 1.28
N GLN A 106 7.48 6.01 0.82
CA GLN A 106 7.11 7.43 0.75
C GLN A 106 5.94 7.68 -0.21
N LEU A 107 5.88 6.94 -1.31
CA LEU A 107 4.83 7.06 -2.31
C LEU A 107 3.60 6.19 -2.02
N GLY A 108 3.60 5.45 -0.91
CA GLY A 108 2.46 4.64 -0.49
C GLY A 108 2.13 3.53 -1.50
N ILE A 109 3.09 2.67 -1.85
CA ILE A 109 2.83 1.56 -2.79
C ILE A 109 1.66 0.67 -2.35
N LEU A 110 1.48 0.47 -1.04
CA LEU A 110 0.35 -0.29 -0.50
C LEU A 110 -0.97 0.47 -0.66
N ASP A 111 -0.98 1.79 -0.45
CA ASP A 111 -2.16 2.62 -0.73
C ASP A 111 -2.53 2.55 -2.21
N LEU A 112 -1.53 2.58 -3.10
CA LEU A 112 -1.72 2.47 -4.54
C LEU A 112 -2.32 1.12 -4.93
N ILE A 113 -1.81 0.01 -4.40
CA ILE A 113 -2.38 -1.33 -4.60
C ILE A 113 -3.82 -1.38 -4.07
N GLY A 114 -4.07 -0.86 -2.88
CA GLY A 114 -5.40 -0.80 -2.29
C GLY A 114 -6.39 0.00 -3.15
N LYS A 115 -5.97 1.17 -3.65
CA LYS A 115 -6.74 1.96 -4.61
C LYS A 115 -7.02 1.18 -5.89
N MET A 116 -6.02 0.49 -6.46
CA MET A 116 -6.22 -0.35 -7.65
C MET A 116 -7.25 -1.46 -7.41
N PHE A 117 -7.28 -2.08 -6.23
CA PHE A 117 -8.32 -3.04 -5.88
C PHE A 117 -9.70 -2.38 -5.90
N LEU A 118 -9.89 -1.24 -5.22
CA LEU A 118 -11.19 -0.57 -5.15
C LEU A 118 -11.66 0.03 -6.48
N MET A 119 -10.72 0.52 -7.28
CA MET A 119 -10.96 1.09 -8.60
C MET A 119 -11.45 0.02 -9.57
N PHE A 120 -10.91 -1.19 -9.48
CA PHE A 120 -11.36 -2.29 -10.32
C PHE A 120 -12.72 -2.80 -9.86
N LYS A 121 -13.80 -2.31 -10.46
CA LYS A 121 -15.16 -2.81 -10.23
C LYS A 121 -15.54 -3.77 -11.36
N PRO A 122 -15.62 -5.09 -11.11
CA PRO A 122 -16.10 -6.03 -12.11
C PRO A 122 -17.50 -5.60 -12.58
N ALA A 123 -17.70 -5.48 -13.89
CA ALA A 123 -19.01 -5.16 -14.42
C ALA A 123 -20.00 -6.30 -14.11
N LEU A 124 -21.21 -5.90 -13.71
CA LEU A 124 -22.31 -6.83 -13.42
C LEU A 124 -22.78 -7.60 -14.66
N ASP A 125 -22.49 -7.09 -15.86
CA ASP A 125 -22.86 -7.69 -17.14
C ASP A 125 -21.99 -8.91 -17.51
N GLY A 126 -20.98 -9.24 -16.69
CA GLY A 126 -20.20 -10.47 -16.83
C GLY A 126 -19.28 -10.50 -18.04
N ARG A 127 -18.95 -9.36 -18.66
CA ARG A 127 -18.00 -9.31 -19.79
C ARG A 127 -16.70 -10.03 -19.43
N VAL A 128 -16.31 -10.97 -20.30
CA VAL A 128 -15.12 -11.82 -20.16
C VAL A 128 -13.85 -10.99 -19.90
N GLY A 129 -13.76 -9.79 -20.49
CA GLY A 129 -12.64 -8.86 -20.30
C GLY A 129 -12.35 -8.50 -18.84
N HIS A 130 -13.38 -8.26 -18.00
CA HIS A 130 -13.16 -7.89 -16.60
C HIS A 130 -12.60 -9.04 -15.76
N LYS A 131 -13.00 -10.29 -16.02
CA LYS A 131 -12.44 -11.44 -15.30
C LYS A 131 -10.94 -11.59 -15.59
N VAL A 132 -10.54 -11.39 -16.85
CA VAL A 132 -9.13 -11.45 -17.28
C VAL A 132 -8.34 -10.31 -16.64
N LEU A 133 -8.85 -9.08 -16.66
CA LEU A 133 -8.18 -7.92 -16.04
C LEU A 133 -8.02 -8.08 -14.53
N SER A 134 -9.04 -8.59 -13.83
CA SER A 134 -8.94 -8.88 -12.38
C SER A 134 -7.88 -9.92 -12.09
N ALA A 135 -7.88 -11.04 -12.81
CA ALA A 135 -6.89 -12.09 -12.60
C ALA A 135 -5.47 -11.60 -12.91
N PHE A 136 -5.34 -10.79 -13.96
CA PHE A 136 -4.07 -10.17 -14.31
C PHE A 136 -3.59 -9.18 -13.23
N LEU A 137 -4.48 -8.35 -12.67
CA LEU A 137 -4.17 -7.49 -11.53
C LEU A 137 -3.62 -8.30 -10.35
N MET A 138 -4.35 -9.33 -9.92
CA MET A 138 -3.93 -10.16 -8.78
C MET A 138 -2.55 -10.77 -9.01
N ARG A 139 -2.30 -11.26 -10.23
CA ARG A 139 -1.00 -11.81 -10.61
C ARG A 139 0.11 -10.75 -10.56
N VAL A 140 -0.11 -9.57 -11.14
CA VAL A 140 0.88 -8.49 -11.19
C VAL A 140 1.21 -8.00 -9.78
N VAL A 141 0.20 -7.78 -8.94
CA VAL A 141 0.38 -7.35 -7.54
C VAL A 141 1.11 -8.41 -6.71
N SER A 142 0.72 -9.68 -6.83
CA SER A 142 1.42 -10.78 -6.15
C SER A 142 2.89 -10.85 -6.59
N THR A 143 3.16 -10.72 -7.89
CA THR A 143 4.53 -10.74 -8.42
C THR A 143 5.38 -9.58 -7.89
N ILE A 144 4.89 -8.33 -7.98
CA ILE A 144 5.69 -7.18 -7.53
C ILE A 144 5.98 -7.25 -6.03
N VAL A 145 4.99 -7.65 -5.21
CA VAL A 145 5.19 -7.79 -3.76
C VAL A 145 6.18 -8.90 -3.41
N ARG A 146 6.11 -10.04 -4.10
CA ARG A 146 7.12 -11.09 -3.93
C ARG A 146 8.51 -10.60 -4.32
N LYS A 147 8.65 -9.86 -5.43
CA LYS A 147 9.95 -9.28 -5.82
C LYS A 147 10.45 -8.22 -4.83
N ILE A 148 9.57 -7.42 -4.24
CA ILE A 148 9.95 -6.53 -3.12
C ILE A 148 10.50 -7.34 -1.95
N SER A 149 9.90 -8.51 -1.66
CA SER A 149 10.36 -9.37 -0.57
C SER A 149 11.71 -10.05 -0.82
N THR A 150 12.17 -10.10 -2.08
CA THR A 150 13.43 -10.74 -2.46
C THR A 150 14.60 -9.79 -2.62
N ILE A 151 14.37 -8.47 -2.81
CA ILE A 151 15.46 -7.48 -2.94
C ILE A 151 16.13 -7.11 -1.61
N ALA A 152 15.54 -7.49 -0.47
CA ALA A 152 16.11 -7.21 0.84
C ALA A 152 15.77 -8.31 1.87
N PRO A 153 16.60 -8.50 2.91
CA PRO A 153 16.24 -9.36 4.03
C PRO A 153 15.01 -8.87 4.80
N ARG A 154 14.28 -9.82 5.43
CA ARG A 154 13.08 -9.53 6.23
C ARG A 154 13.29 -8.46 7.31
N HIS A 155 14.44 -8.46 7.99
CA HIS A 155 14.71 -7.47 9.05
C HIS A 155 14.82 -6.03 8.54
N ILE A 156 14.98 -5.82 7.23
CA ILE A 156 14.93 -4.48 6.60
C ILE A 156 13.51 -4.17 6.12
N ILE A 157 12.83 -5.14 5.50
CA ILE A 157 11.48 -4.97 4.94
C ILE A 157 10.45 -4.73 6.06
N ASP A 158 10.50 -5.52 7.12
CA ASP A 158 9.49 -5.52 8.16
C ASP A 158 9.36 -4.14 8.86
N PRO A 159 10.43 -3.50 9.36
CA PRO A 159 10.33 -2.13 9.88
C PRO A 159 9.93 -1.10 8.82
N THR A 160 10.25 -1.37 7.54
CA THR A 160 9.91 -0.46 6.44
C THR A 160 8.41 -0.40 6.24
N PHE A 161 7.67 -1.52 6.28
CA PHE A 161 6.22 -1.57 6.03
C PHE A 161 5.38 -1.75 7.30
N GLY A 162 5.96 -2.16 8.43
CA GLY A 162 5.23 -2.45 9.67
C GLY A 162 4.45 -1.26 10.25
N TYR A 163 4.87 -0.02 9.95
CA TYR A 163 4.11 1.18 10.33
C TYR A 163 2.71 1.24 9.68
N TYR A 164 2.52 0.54 8.57
CA TYR A 164 1.27 0.49 7.81
C TYR A 164 0.28 -0.54 8.39
N ALA A 165 0.69 -1.37 9.36
CA ALA A 165 -0.10 -2.49 9.89
C ALA A 165 -1.48 -2.08 10.43
N LEU A 166 -1.65 -0.85 10.92
CA LEU A 166 -2.95 -0.36 11.36
C LEU A 166 -3.88 -0.07 10.18
N GLU A 167 -3.45 0.79 9.24
CA GLU A 167 -4.22 1.12 8.03
C GLU A 167 -4.52 -0.12 7.19
N TRP A 168 -3.59 -1.06 7.20
CA TRP A 168 -3.75 -2.38 6.62
C TRP A 168 -4.97 -3.15 7.13
N VAL A 169 -5.15 -3.22 8.46
CA VAL A 169 -6.28 -3.92 9.10
C VAL A 169 -7.58 -3.25 8.72
N LYS A 170 -7.62 -1.91 8.74
CA LYS A 170 -8.81 -1.14 8.36
C LYS A 170 -9.24 -1.46 6.93
N PHE A 171 -8.29 -1.42 5.99
CA PHE A 171 -8.57 -1.73 4.60
C PHE A 171 -8.98 -3.20 4.39
N HIS A 172 -8.34 -4.14 5.08
CA HIS A 172 -8.71 -5.55 5.03
C HIS A 172 -10.15 -5.78 5.52
N ASP A 173 -10.55 -5.14 6.62
CA ASP A 173 -11.91 -5.23 7.15
C ASP A 173 -12.93 -4.57 6.20
N HIS A 174 -12.54 -3.50 5.50
CA HIS A 174 -13.36 -2.92 4.43
C HIS A 174 -13.57 -3.91 3.27
N LEU A 175 -12.53 -4.62 2.82
CA LEU A 175 -12.66 -5.67 1.80
C LEU A 175 -13.60 -6.80 2.28
N ILE A 176 -13.49 -7.21 3.55
CA ILE A 176 -14.40 -8.19 4.14
C ILE A 176 -15.84 -7.67 4.12
N TYR A 177 -16.07 -6.42 4.53
CA TYR A 177 -17.40 -5.81 4.48
C TYR A 177 -17.99 -5.85 3.06
N LEU A 178 -17.21 -5.49 2.03
CA LEU A 178 -17.63 -5.55 0.63
C LEU A 178 -18.02 -6.98 0.18
N THR A 179 -17.39 -8.02 0.72
CA THR A 179 -17.78 -9.41 0.43
C THR A 179 -19.12 -9.83 1.04
N HIS A 180 -19.56 -9.19 2.14
CA HIS A 180 -20.80 -9.55 2.85
C HIS A 180 -22.01 -8.72 2.42
N MET A 181 -21.80 -7.56 1.80
CA MET A 181 -22.89 -6.67 1.37
C MET A 181 -23.61 -7.13 0.10
N GLY A 182 -23.11 -8.15 -0.61
CA GLY A 182 -23.75 -8.69 -1.81
C GLY A 182 -24.85 -9.70 -1.48
N SER A 183 -26.03 -9.55 -2.10
CA SER A 183 -27.19 -10.42 -1.90
C SER A 183 -26.92 -11.88 -2.31
N THR A 184 -27.84 -12.78 -1.97
CA THR A 184 -27.81 -14.27 -2.01
C THR A 184 -27.38 -14.99 -3.30
N THR A 185 -26.93 -14.29 -4.34
CA THR A 185 -26.38 -14.89 -5.58
C THR A 185 -24.87 -14.59 -5.72
N PRO A 186 -24.05 -15.53 -6.25
CA PRO A 186 -22.63 -15.30 -6.46
C PRO A 186 -22.37 -14.18 -7.47
N ASP A 187 -22.19 -12.96 -6.97
CA ASP A 187 -21.84 -11.80 -7.76
C ASP A 187 -20.33 -11.84 -8.10
N PRO A 188 -19.94 -11.67 -9.38
CA PRO A 188 -18.55 -11.46 -9.78
C PRO A 188 -17.79 -10.43 -8.92
N GLN A 189 -18.50 -9.42 -8.38
CA GLN A 189 -17.94 -8.45 -7.45
C GLN A 189 -17.55 -9.09 -6.10
N ILE A 190 -18.42 -9.92 -5.51
CA ILE A 190 -18.10 -10.66 -4.27
C ILE A 190 -16.86 -11.54 -4.48
N ALA A 191 -16.79 -12.26 -5.60
CA ALA A 191 -15.63 -13.11 -5.92
C ALA A 191 -14.34 -12.28 -6.07
N HIS A 192 -14.42 -11.11 -6.68
CA HIS A 192 -13.31 -10.17 -6.79
C HIS A 192 -12.87 -9.67 -5.41
N TRP A 193 -13.79 -9.14 -4.58
CA TRP A 193 -13.46 -8.63 -3.24
C TRP A 193 -12.87 -9.70 -2.33
N LYS A 194 -13.37 -10.94 -2.45
CA LYS A 194 -12.82 -12.09 -1.74
C LYS A 194 -11.38 -12.39 -2.18
N SER A 195 -11.11 -12.34 -3.49
CA SER A 195 -9.77 -12.49 -4.04
C SER A 195 -8.83 -11.37 -3.59
N CYS A 196 -9.30 -10.11 -3.60
CA CYS A 196 -8.58 -8.96 -3.06
C CYS A 196 -8.24 -9.17 -1.58
N SER A 197 -9.19 -9.62 -0.75
CA SER A 197 -8.97 -9.87 0.68
C SER A 197 -7.91 -10.96 0.92
N TYR A 198 -7.94 -12.05 0.15
CA TYR A 198 -6.91 -13.10 0.23
C TYR A 198 -5.54 -12.58 -0.19
N LEU A 199 -5.45 -11.92 -1.34
CA LEU A 199 -4.18 -11.38 -1.82
C LEU A 199 -3.65 -10.31 -0.88
N TRP A 200 -4.53 -9.46 -0.35
CA TRP A 200 -4.15 -8.48 0.67
C TRP A 200 -3.47 -9.22 1.81
N ARG A 201 -4.11 -10.19 2.48
CA ARG A 201 -3.46 -10.99 3.54
C ARG A 201 -2.09 -11.58 3.13
N GLU A 202 -1.98 -12.15 1.94
CA GLU A 202 -0.71 -12.70 1.43
C GLU A 202 0.40 -11.64 1.36
N ILE A 203 0.08 -10.42 0.93
CA ILE A 203 1.04 -9.30 0.89
C ILE A 203 1.56 -8.98 2.30
N ALA A 204 0.72 -9.01 3.33
CA ALA A 204 1.17 -8.82 4.72
C ALA A 204 2.17 -9.87 5.16
N GLU A 205 1.89 -11.14 4.85
CA GLU A 205 2.80 -12.25 5.16
C GLU A 205 4.12 -12.13 4.40
N THR A 206 4.04 -11.73 3.12
CA THR A 206 5.19 -11.58 2.24
C THR A 206 6.10 -10.43 2.66
N LEU A 207 5.52 -9.31 3.11
CA LEU A 207 6.25 -8.15 3.61
C LEU A 207 6.61 -8.23 5.11
N GLY A 208 6.30 -9.34 5.78
CA GLY A 208 6.64 -9.56 7.19
C GLY A 208 5.75 -8.84 8.21
N MET A 209 4.66 -8.20 7.78
CA MET A 209 3.78 -7.39 8.64
C MET A 209 2.88 -8.22 9.58
N SER A 210 2.83 -9.55 9.40
CA SER A 210 1.91 -10.42 10.15
C SER A 210 2.08 -10.35 11.67
N GLY A 211 3.30 -10.10 12.15
CA GLY A 211 3.58 -9.93 13.58
C GLY A 211 2.87 -8.70 14.16
N GLN A 212 3.08 -7.54 13.54
CA GLN A 212 2.47 -6.27 13.96
C GLN A 212 0.95 -6.31 13.79
N ILE A 213 0.45 -6.87 12.69
CA ILE A 213 -0.98 -7.10 12.48
C ILE A 213 -1.54 -8.01 13.58
N GLY A 214 -0.85 -9.09 13.92
CA GLY A 214 -1.23 -10.00 15.00
C GLY A 214 -1.31 -9.29 16.35
N ILE A 215 -0.35 -8.42 16.65
CA ILE A 215 -0.35 -7.58 17.87
C ILE A 215 -1.55 -6.64 17.85
N ILE A 216 -1.82 -5.93 16.75
CA ILE A 216 -2.96 -5.00 16.62
C ILE A 216 -4.29 -5.75 16.79
N LEU A 217 -4.44 -6.89 16.11
CA LEU A 217 -5.66 -7.70 16.17
C LEU A 217 -5.86 -8.34 17.54
N SER A 218 -4.78 -8.72 18.23
CA SER A 218 -4.82 -9.30 19.59
C SER A 218 -4.94 -8.24 20.66
N SER A 219 -4.53 -7.01 20.37
CA SER A 219 -4.62 -5.89 21.28
C SER A 219 -6.10 -5.62 21.60
N PRO A 220 -6.46 -5.49 22.88
CA PRO A 220 -7.76 -5.03 23.28
C PRO A 220 -7.84 -3.52 23.05
N ILE A 221 -7.74 -3.07 21.78
CA ILE A 221 -7.95 -1.67 21.42
C ILE A 221 -9.44 -1.38 21.61
N CYS A 222 -9.76 -1.04 22.85
CA CYS A 222 -11.05 -0.55 23.29
C CYS A 222 -11.07 0.96 23.09
N CYS A 223 -12.27 1.47 22.80
CA CYS A 223 -12.48 2.90 22.76
C CYS A 223 -12.17 3.48 24.15
N SER A 224 -11.23 4.43 24.22
CA SER A 224 -10.85 5.16 25.43
C SER A 224 -12.02 5.92 26.04
N TYR A 225 -13.05 6.23 25.23
CA TYR A 225 -14.28 6.80 25.75
C TYR A 225 -14.98 5.78 26.66
N ALA A 226 -14.90 5.98 27.97
CA ALA A 226 -15.44 5.06 28.98
C ALA A 226 -16.96 4.81 28.85
N ARG A 227 -17.68 5.70 28.16
CA ARG A 227 -19.12 5.60 27.86
C ARG A 227 -19.40 5.26 26.40
N CYS A 228 -18.42 4.73 25.67
CA CYS A 228 -18.67 4.20 24.35
C CYS A 228 -19.82 3.18 24.45
N PRO A 229 -20.89 3.29 23.64
CA PRO A 229 -21.98 2.32 23.65
C PRO A 229 -21.51 0.93 23.22
N ASN A 230 -20.30 0.85 22.65
CA ASN A 230 -19.70 -0.38 22.19
C ASN A 230 -18.21 -0.49 22.60
N PRO A 231 -17.90 -0.48 23.91
CA PRO A 231 -16.51 -0.36 24.39
C PRO A 231 -15.71 -1.66 24.17
N LYS A 232 -16.42 -2.78 23.96
CA LYS A 232 -15.85 -4.12 23.75
C LYS A 232 -15.71 -4.51 22.29
N THR A 233 -16.35 -3.79 21.36
CA THR A 233 -16.07 -4.01 19.94
C THR A 233 -14.72 -3.39 19.66
N ARG A 234 -13.73 -4.27 19.42
CA ARG A 234 -12.39 -3.88 19.00
C ARG A 234 -12.54 -2.80 17.94
N CYS A 235 -11.89 -1.65 18.15
CA CYS A 235 -11.92 -0.55 17.19
C CYS A 235 -11.19 -1.04 15.92
N ARG A 236 -11.93 -1.64 15.00
CA ARG A 236 -11.38 -2.47 13.92
C ARG A 236 -11.08 -1.67 12.65
N THR A 237 -11.92 -0.69 12.34
CA THR A 237 -11.86 0.00 11.04
C THR A 237 -11.53 1.47 11.13
N ASP A 238 -11.88 2.15 12.23
CA ASP A 238 -11.71 3.61 12.34
C ASP A 238 -11.29 3.97 13.76
N VAL A 239 -10.02 3.68 14.08
CA VAL A 239 -9.41 4.22 15.29
C VAL A 239 -9.03 5.67 15.07
N PHE A 240 -9.60 6.55 15.90
CA PHE A 240 -9.22 7.94 16.01
C PHE A 240 -8.26 8.05 17.19
N ILE A 241 -7.00 8.35 16.89
CA ILE A 241 -6.00 8.56 17.92
C ILE A 241 -5.98 10.06 18.23
N CYS A 242 -5.91 10.43 19.50
CA CYS A 242 -5.73 11.83 19.86
C CYS A 242 -4.44 12.38 19.25
N GLY A 243 -4.55 13.35 18.35
CA GLY A 243 -3.39 13.96 17.68
C GLY A 243 -2.49 14.80 18.60
N ALA A 244 -2.90 15.06 19.85
CA ALA A 244 -2.14 15.85 20.80
C ALA A 244 -1.26 15.02 21.74
N CYS A 245 -1.69 13.82 22.14
CA CYS A 245 -0.92 12.97 23.07
C CYS A 245 -0.65 11.56 22.54
N TYR A 246 -1.28 11.16 21.44
CA TYR A 246 -1.21 9.83 20.82
C TYR A 246 -1.57 8.64 21.73
N GLY A 247 -1.98 8.90 22.98
CA GLY A 247 -2.22 7.88 24.00
C GLY A 247 -3.67 7.43 24.14
N ALA A 248 -4.64 8.23 23.70
CA ALA A 248 -6.06 7.84 23.68
C ALA A 248 -6.50 7.42 22.28
N ILE A 249 -7.26 6.33 22.22
CA ILE A 249 -7.74 5.70 20.99
C ILE A 249 -9.26 5.61 21.04
N TYR A 250 -9.95 6.10 20.03
CA TYR A 250 -11.40 6.13 19.96
C TYR A 250 -11.91 5.31 18.78
N CYS A 251 -13.07 4.68 18.91
CA CYS A 251 -13.71 3.97 17.79
C CYS A 251 -14.36 4.91 16.75
N SER A 252 -14.43 6.21 17.04
CA SER A 252 -14.97 7.23 16.14
C SER A 252 -14.56 8.64 16.57
N ALA A 253 -14.54 9.59 15.63
CA ALA A 253 -14.39 11.02 15.94
C ALA A 253 -15.45 11.50 16.95
N TYR A 254 -16.66 10.96 16.85
CA TYR A 254 -17.73 11.25 17.82
C TYR A 254 -17.34 10.84 19.24
N CYS A 255 -16.75 9.65 19.43
CA CYS A 255 -16.29 9.24 20.75
C CYS A 255 -15.13 10.11 21.25
N GLN A 256 -14.22 10.52 20.37
CA GLN A 256 -13.16 11.47 20.71
C GLN A 256 -13.71 12.81 21.19
N VAL A 257 -14.62 13.42 20.42
CA VAL A 257 -15.25 14.71 20.77
C VAL A 257 -16.03 14.60 22.08
N ARG A 258 -16.82 13.53 22.26
CA ARG A 258 -17.57 13.32 23.50
C ARG A 258 -16.66 13.15 24.71
N ASP A 259 -15.57 12.40 24.55
CA ASP A 259 -14.58 12.21 25.61
C ASP A 259 -13.74 13.47 25.87
N TRP A 260 -13.67 14.39 24.91
CA TRP A 260 -13.04 15.70 25.05
C TRP A 260 -13.92 16.72 25.81
N GLU A 261 -15.23 16.67 25.60
CA GLU A 261 -16.18 17.66 26.14
C GLU A 261 -16.75 17.31 27.53
N HIS A 262 -16.84 16.03 27.91
CA HIS A 262 -17.67 15.61 29.04
C HIS A 262 -16.88 15.17 30.29
N ASP A 263 -16.52 16.13 31.16
CA ASP A 263 -15.80 15.97 32.45
C ASP A 263 -16.56 15.23 33.58
N ARG A 264 -17.60 14.44 33.29
CA ARG A 264 -18.49 13.93 34.34
C ARG A 264 -18.00 12.60 34.93
N LYS A 265 -17.40 12.67 36.13
CA LYS A 265 -17.01 11.59 37.08
C LYS A 265 -15.78 10.74 36.76
N ILE A 266 -15.41 10.61 35.49
CA ILE A 266 -14.09 10.14 35.04
C ILE A 266 -13.50 11.34 34.34
N GLU A 267 -12.24 11.71 34.63
CA GLU A 267 -11.57 12.83 33.97
C GLU A 267 -11.72 12.69 32.46
N SER A 268 -12.14 13.76 31.79
CA SER A 268 -12.20 13.76 30.34
C SER A 268 -10.81 13.58 29.76
N HIS A 269 -10.73 13.15 28.51
CA HIS A 269 -9.44 13.12 27.85
C HIS A 269 -8.82 14.51 27.75
N ARG A 270 -9.62 15.57 27.62
CA ARG A 270 -9.10 16.95 27.60
C ARG A 270 -8.26 17.28 28.85
N GLN A 271 -8.66 16.78 30.01
CA GLN A 271 -7.94 16.99 31.27
C GLN A 271 -6.72 16.07 31.41
N ALA A 272 -6.82 14.83 30.94
CA ALA A 272 -5.74 13.84 31.00
C ALA A 272 -4.73 13.95 29.83
N CYS A 273 -5.06 14.67 28.76
CA CYS A 273 -4.25 14.83 27.58
C CYS A 273 -3.04 15.71 27.89
N LYS A 274 -1.94 15.05 28.26
CA LYS A 274 -0.63 15.70 28.29
C LYS A 274 -0.17 15.88 26.85
N LEU A 275 -0.12 17.12 26.38
CA LEU A 275 0.49 17.47 25.09
C LEU A 275 1.86 16.78 25.02
N SER A 276 2.08 15.93 24.03
CA SER A 276 3.41 15.40 23.74
C SER A 276 4.23 16.50 23.06
N ILE A 277 4.56 17.56 23.81
CA ILE A 277 5.62 18.50 23.43
C ILE A 277 6.90 17.93 24.01
N GLU A 278 7.55 17.06 23.24
CA GLU A 278 8.99 16.79 23.29
C GLU A 278 9.36 15.99 22.04
N LEU A 279 9.35 16.69 20.89
CA LEU A 279 10.18 16.41 19.72
C LEU A 279 10.63 17.75 19.14
#